data_AF-A0A7W9D3U0-F1
#
_entry.id   AF-A0A7W9D3U0-F1
#
_cell.length_a   1.000
_cell.length_b   1.000
_cell.length_c   1.000
_cell.angle_alpha   90.00
_cell.angle_beta   90.00
_cell.angle_gamma   90.00
#
_symmetry.space_group_name_H-M   'P 1'
#
loop_
_entity.id
_entity.type
_entity.pdbx_description
1 polymer ?
#
loop_
_entity_poly.entity_id
_entity_poly.type
_entity_poly.pdbx_seq_one_letter_code
_entity_poly.pdbx_strand_id
1 'polypeptide(L)' 'LSDGQVTYDDGSPQTVDQYARDVASFLMWASEPHLEDRKQLGFMVIIFLLIFSALIYLTKRSVYACK' A
#
# COMPACT_ATOMS: atom_id res chain seq x y z
N LEU A 1 24.69 -8.94 15.62
CA LEU A 1 23.72 -8.04 16.27
C LEU A 1 23.39 -8.65 17.61
N SER A 2 23.47 -7.88 18.69
CA SER A 2 23.23 -8.35 20.05
C SER A 2 22.15 -7.51 20.72
N ASP A 3 21.43 -8.09 21.67
CA ASP A 3 20.44 -7.35 22.46
C ASP A 3 21.11 -6.20 23.22
N GLY A 4 20.39 -5.08 23.40
CA GLY A 4 20.89 -3.89 24.10
C GLY A 4 21.96 -3.07 23.36
N GLN A 5 22.26 -3.40 22.09
CA GLN A 5 23.31 -2.74 21.33
C GLN A 5 22.97 -1.29 20.90
N VAL A 6 21.68 -0.96 20.75
CA VAL A 6 21.20 0.38 20.35
C VAL A 6 20.15 0.84 21.35
N THR A 7 20.32 2.04 21.89
CA THR A 7 19.34 2.65 22.78
C THR A 7 18.39 3.51 21.97
N TYR A 8 17.10 3.20 22.05
CA TYR A 8 16.04 4.02 21.49
C TYR A 8 15.47 4.95 22.55
N ASP A 9 15.19 6.20 22.17
CA ASP A 9 14.67 7.24 23.09
C ASP A 9 13.17 7.08 23.39
N ASP A 10 12.47 6.24 22.62
CA ASP A 10 11.02 5.99 22.73
C ASP A 10 10.67 4.80 23.65
N GLY A 11 11.67 4.15 24.25
CA GLY A 11 11.49 2.99 25.12
C GLY A 11 11.16 1.69 24.39
N SER A 12 11.36 1.63 23.07
CA SER A 12 11.14 0.40 22.30
C SER A 12 12.07 -0.75 22.73
N PRO A 13 11.62 -2.02 22.61
CA PRO A 13 12.41 -3.17 23.04
C PRO A 13 13.74 -3.28 22.29
N GLN A 14 14.84 -3.35 23.03
CA GLN A 14 16.19 -3.40 22.48
C GLN A 14 16.62 -4.83 22.14
N THR A 15 15.78 -5.57 21.41
CA THR A 15 16.00 -6.99 21.05
C THR A 15 16.44 -7.13 19.59
N VAL A 16 17.22 -8.17 19.29
CA VAL A 16 17.68 -8.50 17.94
C VAL A 16 16.52 -8.68 16.96
N ASP A 17 15.39 -9.25 17.40
CA ASP A 17 14.18 -9.40 16.57
C ASP A 17 13.56 -8.04 16.22
N GLN A 18 13.51 -7.10 17.18
CA GLN A 18 13.02 -5.74 16.92
C GLN A 18 13.94 -5.02 15.92
N TYR A 19 15.25 -5.04 16.16
CA TYR A 19 16.22 -4.43 15.25
C TYR A 19 16.13 -5.00 13.83
N ALA A 20 15.95 -6.32 13.69
CA ALA A 20 15.81 -6.96 12.39
C ALA A 20 14.58 -6.43 11.62
N ARG A 21 13.45 -6.24 12.31
CA ARG A 21 12.22 -5.67 11.71
C ARG A 21 12.37 -4.20 11.34
N ASP A 22 13.04 -3.42 12.18
CA ASP A 22 13.26 -2.00 11.93
C ASP A 22 14.15 -1.78 10.71
N VAL A 23 15.25 -2.55 10.61
CA VAL A 23 16.16 -2.51 9.46
C VAL A 23 15.45 -2.99 8.20
N ALA A 24 14.67 -4.08 8.27
CA ALA A 24 13.90 -4.55 7.13
C ALA A 24 12.86 -3.52 6.66
N SER A 25 12.16 -2.86 7.60
CA SER A 25 11.21 -1.79 7.31
C SER A 25 11.90 -0.59 6.67
N PHE A 26 13.07 -0.19 7.18
CA PHE A 26 13.88 0.87 6.60
C PHE A 26 14.35 0.54 5.18
N LEU A 27 14.84 -0.69 4.96
CA LEU A 27 15.25 -1.14 3.63
C LEU A 27 14.08 -1.18 2.66
N MET A 28 12.89 -1.57 3.12
CA MET A 28 11.67 -1.52 2.30
C MET A 28 11.32 -0.09 1.90
N TRP A 29 11.35 0.84 2.86
CA TRP A 29 11.12 2.26 2.58
C TRP A 29 12.19 2.83 1.63
N ALA A 30 13.47 2.53 1.86
CA ALA A 30 14.56 2.99 1.00
C ALA A 30 14.49 2.42 -0.42
N SER A 31 14.00 1.18 -0.55
CA SER A 31 13.78 0.53 -1.85
C SER A 31 12.59 1.12 -2.58
N GLU A 32 11.60 1.66 -1.87
CA GLU A 32 10.38 2.19 -2.46
C GLU A 32 9.80 3.40 -1.70
N PRO A 33 10.42 4.59 -1.83
CA PRO A 33 10.02 5.77 -1.06
C PRO A 33 8.63 6.31 -1.42
N HIS A 34 8.13 5.99 -2.63
CA HIS A 34 6.83 6.44 -3.15
C HIS A 34 5.73 5.36 -3.03
N LEU A 35 5.94 4.35 -2.20
CA LEU A 35 5.02 3.23 -2.03
C LEU A 35 3.62 3.70 -1.61
N GLU A 36 3.53 4.68 -0.69
CA GLU A 36 2.26 5.20 -0.21
C GLU A 36 1.50 5.97 -1.30
N ASP A 37 2.18 6.89 -1.99
CA ASP A 37 1.60 7.66 -3.10
C ASP A 37 1.05 6.72 -4.19
N ARG A 38 1.80 5.67 -4.54
CA ARG A 38 1.37 4.68 -5.52
C ARG A 38 0.14 3.91 -5.04
N LYS A 39 0.07 3.55 -3.76
CA LYS A 39 -1.11 2.87 -3.19
C LYS A 39 -2.34 3.76 -3.20
N GLN A 40 -2.19 5.04 -2.86
CA GLN A 40 -3.31 6.00 -2.89
C GLN A 40 -3.83 6.22 -4.32
N LEU A 41 -2.93 6.44 -5.28
CA LEU A 41 -3.30 6.55 -6.70
C LEU A 41 -3.98 5.28 -7.21
N GLY A 42 -3.41 4.10 -6.91
CA GLY A 42 -4.00 2.81 -7.29
C GLY A 42 -5.42 2.63 -6.76
N PHE A 43 -5.67 3.02 -5.51
CA PHE A 43 -6.99 2.94 -4.91
C PHE A 43 -8.01 3.84 -5.63
N MET A 44 -7.64 5.10 -5.93
CA MET A 44 -8.49 6.01 -6.70
C MET A 44 -8.82 5.47 -8.09
N VAL A 45 -7.83 4.92 -8.79
CA VAL A 45 -8.01 4.34 -10.13
C VAL A 45 -8.96 3.14 -10.09
N ILE A 46 -8.86 2.27 -9.09
CA ILE A 46 -9.77 1.11 -8.95
C ILE A 46 -11.21 1.57 -8.77
N ILE A 47 -11.48 2.57 -7.92
CA ILE A 47 -12.83 3.11 -7.73
C ILE A 47 -13.36 3.71 -9.04
N PHE A 48 -12.55 4.51 -9.73
CA PHE A 48 -12.92 5.07 -11.02
C PHE A 48 -13.28 3.98 -12.04
N LEU A 49 -12.45 2.94 -12.15
CA LEU A 49 -12.68 1.84 -13.09
C LEU A 49 -13.92 1.03 -12.75
N LEU A 50 -14.26 0.84 -11.47
CA LEU A 50 -15.50 0.18 -11.06
C LEU A 50 -16.73 0.97 -11.52
N ILE A 51 -16.74 2.28 -11.27
CA ILE A 51 -17.83 3.17 -11.70
C ILE A 51 -17.91 3.19 -13.23
N PHE A 52 -16.78 3.39 -13.90
CA PHE A 52 -16.72 3.45 -15.35
C PHE A 52 -17.18 2.14 -16.00
N SER A 53 -16.77 0.99 -15.46
CA SER A 53 -17.21 -0.33 -15.92
C SER A 53 -18.71 -0.53 -15.73
N ALA A 54 -19.27 -0.09 -14.60
CA ALA A 54 -20.70 -0.12 -14.37
C ALA A 54 -21.47 0.74 -15.39
N LEU A 55 -20.99 1.96 -15.67
CA LEU A 55 -21.58 2.84 -16.67
C LEU A 55 -21.53 2.24 -18.08
N ILE A 56 -20.39 1.65 -18.48
CA ILE A 56 -20.26 0.93 -19.76
C ILE A 56 -21.25 -0.24 -19.81
N TYR A 57 -21.35 -1.02 -18.74
CA TYR A 57 -22.24 -2.17 -18.70
C TYR A 57 -23.72 -1.76 -18.84
N LEU A 58 -24.14 -0.71 -18.13
CA LEU A 58 -25.49 -0.16 -18.24
C LEU A 58 -25.76 0.40 -19.64
N THR A 59 -24.81 1.13 -20.21
CA THR A 59 -24.91 1.67 -21.58
C THR A 59 -25.04 0.54 -22.58
N LYS A 60 -24.18 -0.48 -22.50
CA LYS A 60 -24.29 -1.71 -23.30
C LYS A 60 -25.71 -2.28 -23.16
N ARG A 61 -26.18 -2.54 -21.94
CA ARG A 61 -27.51 -3.12 -21.73
C ARG A 61 -28.62 -2.26 -22.34
N SER A 62 -28.56 -0.93 -22.25
CA SER A 62 -29.56 -0.03 -22.83
C SER A 62 -29.57 -0.04 -24.37
N VAL A 63 -28.40 -0.04 -25.01
CA VAL A 63 -28.27 0.00 -26.47
C VAL A 63 -28.68 -1.34 -27.10
N TYR A 64 -28.30 -2.45 -26.48
CA TYR A 64 -28.63 -3.79 -26.98
C TYR A 64 -30.03 -4.27 -26.56
N ALA A 65 -30.77 -3.54 -25.71
CA ALA A 65 -32.15 -3.88 -25.34
C ALA A 65 -33.17 -3.49 -26.43
N CYS A 66 -32.82 -2.60 -27.35
CA CYS A 66 -33.71 -2.13 -28.43
C CYS A 66 -33.38 -2.77 -29.79
N LYS A 67 -32.83 -3.98 -29.77
CA LYS A 67 -32.55 -4.81 -30.93
C LYS A 67 -33.21 -6.17 -30.73
#